data_AF-A0A2H5YL52-F1
#
_entry.id   AF-A0A2H5YL52-F1
#
_cell.length_a   1.000
_cell.length_b   1.000
_cell.length_c   1.000
_cell.angle_alpha   90.00
_cell.angle_beta   90.00
_cell.angle_gamma   90.00
#
_symmetry.space_group_name_H-M   'P 1'
#
loop_
_entity.id
_entity.type
_entity.pdbx_description
1 polymer ?
#
loop_
_entity_poly.entity_id
_entity_poly.type
_entity_poly.pdbx_seq_one_letter_code
_entity_poly.pdbx_strand_id
1 'polypeptide(L)' 'MSETKPKRREFTYEADAELLTAHLRRARAGSEHSGYFHIFSDEGPAAGGDGSAPTPLAYLVAALGL' A
#
# COMPACT_ATOMS: atom_id res chain seq x y z
N MET A 1 29.62 -13.86 -30.70
CA MET A 1 29.27 -13.68 -29.27
C MET A 1 28.91 -12.23 -29.04
N SER A 2 27.66 -11.96 -28.67
CA SER A 2 27.30 -10.72 -27.97
C SER A 2 26.25 -11.12 -26.95
N GLU A 3 26.70 -11.31 -25.72
CA GLU A 3 25.83 -11.56 -24.57
C GLU A 3 25.09 -10.24 -24.28
N THR A 4 23.86 -10.12 -24.77
CA THR A 4 23.01 -8.97 -24.44
C THR A 4 22.65 -9.10 -22.95
N LYS A 5 23.45 -8.49 -22.07
CA LYS A 5 23.09 -8.37 -20.65
C LYS A 5 21.70 -7.71 -20.57
N PRO A 6 20.70 -8.33 -19.91
CA PRO A 6 19.40 -7.70 -19.77
C PRO A 6 19.59 -6.35 -19.08
N LYS A 7 19.15 -5.28 -19.75
CA LYS A 7 19.23 -3.92 -19.20
C LYS A 7 18.34 -3.91 -17.95
N ARG A 8 18.95 -3.79 -16.77
CA ARG A 8 18.23 -3.75 -15.49
C ARG A 8 17.20 -2.62 -15.57
N ARG A 9 15.92 -2.98 -15.48
CA ARG A 9 14.83 -2.00 -15.42
C ARG A 9 14.74 -1.55 -13.97
N GLU A 10 15.06 -0.28 -13.75
CA GLU A 10 14.83 0.38 -12.48
C GLU A 10 13.39 0.91 -12.48
N PHE A 11 12.70 0.70 -11.37
CA PHE A 11 11.41 1.32 -11.11
C PHE A 11 11.44 1.84 -9.67
N THR A 12 11.01 3.08 -9.49
CA THR A 12 10.84 3.69 -8.17
C THR A 12 9.35 3.67 -7.86
N TYR A 13 9.02 3.15 -6.70
CA TYR A 13 7.67 3.16 -6.17
C TYR A 13 7.73 3.76 -4.77
N GLU A 14 6.95 4.79 -4.54
CA GLU A 14 6.92 5.55 -3.30
C GLU A 14 5.65 5.20 -2.54
N ALA A 15 5.79 5.06 -1.23
CA ALA A 15 4.66 4.87 -0.34
C ALA A 15 4.89 5.62 0.97
N ASP A 16 3.86 6.32 1.42
CA ASP A 16 3.78 6.97 2.71
C ASP A 16 2.42 6.67 3.35
N ALA A 17 2.38 6.71 4.68
CA ALA A 17 1.15 6.49 5.42
C ALA A 17 1.08 7.43 6.62
N GLU A 18 -0.12 7.93 6.88
CA GLU A 18 -0.42 8.80 8.00
C GLU A 18 -1.66 8.32 8.77
N LEU A 19 -1.72 8.70 10.03
CA LEU A 19 -2.87 8.50 10.90
C LEU A 19 -3.84 9.67 10.68
N LEU A 20 -5.08 9.36 10.31
CA LEU A 20 -6.17 10.33 10.31
C LEU A 20 -6.88 10.37 11.67
N THR A 21 -6.95 9.21 12.32
CA THR A 21 -7.37 9.04 13.71
C THR A 21 -6.46 8.01 14.39
N ALA A 22 -6.78 7.59 15.62
CA ALA A 22 -6.03 6.53 16.30
C ALA A 22 -6.05 5.19 15.56
N HIS A 23 -7.11 4.92 14.78
CA HIS A 23 -7.35 3.63 14.13
C HIS A 23 -7.47 3.72 12.60
N LEU A 24 -7.87 4.88 12.07
CA LEU A 24 -7.95 5.15 10.63
C LEU A 24 -6.64 5.68 10.07
N ARG A 25 -6.15 5.03 9.03
CA ARG A 25 -4.93 5.41 8.30
C ARG A 25 -5.24 5.69 6.84
N ARG A 26 -4.52 6.66 6.28
CA ARG A 26 -4.46 6.92 4.84
C ARG A 26 -3.04 6.63 4.37
N ALA A 27 -2.90 5.70 3.43
CA ALA A 27 -1.67 5.50 2.69
C ALA A 27 -1.77 6.17 1.33
N ARG A 28 -0.68 6.77 0.87
CA ARG A 28 -0.49 7.21 -0.51
C ARG A 28 0.61 6.35 -1.12
N ALA A 29 0.35 5.77 -2.28
CA ALA A 29 1.28 4.87 -2.94
C ALA A 29 1.26 5.09 -4.45
N GLY A 30 2.42 5.04 -5.09
CA GLY A 30 2.50 5.27 -6.54
C GLY A 30 3.91 5.48 -7.06
N SER A 31 3.96 6.00 -8.28
CA SER A 31 5.19 6.50 -8.88
C SER A 31 4.86 7.72 -9.73
N GLU A 32 5.86 8.54 -10.01
CA GLU A 32 5.70 9.68 -10.94
C GLU A 32 5.14 9.27 -12.31
N HIS A 33 5.40 8.02 -12.74
CA HIS A 33 5.03 7.52 -14.06
C HIS A 33 3.62 6.91 -14.11
N SER A 34 3.18 6.28 -13.02
CA SER A 34 1.87 5.59 -12.94
C SER A 34 0.79 6.42 -12.23
N GLY A 35 1.17 7.55 -11.63
CA GLY A 35 0.33 8.29 -10.70
C GLY A 35 0.33 7.66 -9.30
N TYR A 36 -0.27 8.41 -8.37
CA TYR A 36 -0.45 8.02 -6.98
C TYR A 36 -1.91 7.72 -6.70
N PHE A 37 -2.17 6.74 -5.85
CA PHE A 37 -3.49 6.43 -5.31
C PHE A 37 -3.47 6.42 -3.78
N HIS A 38 -4.67 6.43 -3.21
CA HIS A 38 -4.87 6.35 -1.78
C HIS A 38 -5.52 5.03 -1.36
N ILE A 39 -5.01 4.45 -0.27
CA ILE A 39 -5.63 3.32 0.42
C ILE A 39 -6.02 3.82 1.82
N PHE A 40 -7.23 3.47 2.25
CA PHE A 40 -7.68 3.69 3.61
C PHE A 40 -7.71 2.36 4.34
N SER A 41 -7.26 2.33 5.59
CA SER A 41 -7.40 1.17 6.47
C SER A 41 -7.88 1.59 7.84
N ASP A 42 -8.77 0.81 8.42
CA ASP A 42 -9.37 1.08 9.72
C ASP A 42 -9.47 -0.24 10.49
N GLU A 43 -9.24 -0.17 11.80
CA GLU A 43 -9.48 -1.34 12.63
C GLU A 43 -10.98 -1.55 12.83
N GLY A 44 -11.39 -2.79 13.14
CA GLY A 44 -12.77 -3.05 13.49
C GLY A 44 -13.14 -2.53 14.89
N PRO A 45 -14.44 -2.46 15.23
CA PRO A 45 -14.91 -2.04 16.56
C PRO A 45 -14.29 -2.82 17.72
N ALA A 46 -13.95 -4.10 17.53
CA ALA A 46 -13.29 -4.94 18.53
C ALA A 46 -11.88 -4.45 18.93
N ALA A 47 -11.24 -3.64 18.08
CA ALA A 47 -9.92 -3.05 18.30
C ALA A 47 -9.98 -1.51 18.42
N GLY A 48 -11.18 -0.94 18.59
CA GLY A 48 -11.39 0.50 18.81
C GLY A 48 -11.54 1.36 17.55
N GLY A 49 -11.50 0.76 16.36
CA GLY A 49 -11.76 1.47 15.10
C GLY A 49 -13.23 1.48 14.70
N ASP A 50 -13.56 2.26 13.67
CA ASP A 50 -14.94 2.44 13.21
C ASP A 50 -15.36 1.33 12.22
N GLY A 51 -14.42 0.50 11.77
CA GLY A 51 -14.66 -0.50 10.71
C GLY A 51 -15.04 0.14 9.37
N SER A 52 -14.64 1.38 9.14
CA SER A 52 -15.00 2.18 7.95
C SER A 52 -14.25 1.76 6.68
N ALA A 53 -13.16 1.00 6.84
CA ALA A 53 -12.33 0.46 5.78
C ALA A 53 -11.79 -0.93 6.19
N PRO A 54 -11.24 -1.73 5.26
CA PRO A 54 -10.58 -2.99 5.60
C PRO A 54 -9.42 -2.78 6.57
N THR A 55 -9.18 -3.76 7.44
CA THR A 55 -8.07 -3.68 8.40
C THR A 55 -6.71 -3.72 7.71
N PRO A 56 -5.65 -3.16 8.33
CA PRO A 56 -4.29 -3.32 7.81
C PRO A 56 -3.90 -4.79 7.58
N LEU A 57 -4.34 -5.70 8.47
CA LEU A 57 -4.10 -7.13 8.33
C LEU A 57 -4.85 -7.71 7.12
N ALA A 58 -6.07 -7.27 6.84
CA ALA A 58 -6.81 -7.72 5.66
C ALA A 58 -6.08 -7.35 4.36
N TYR A 59 -5.50 -6.14 4.28
CA TYR A 59 -4.67 -5.75 3.13
C TYR A 59 -3.40 -6.60 3.01
N LEU A 60 -2.72 -6.90 4.12
CA LEU A 60 -1.55 -7.77 4.11
C LEU A 60 -1.90 -9.18 3.62
N VAL A 61 -2.99 -9.76 4.10
CA VAL A 61 -3.46 -11.08 3.67
C VAL A 61 -3.85 -11.07 2.19
N ALA A 62 -4.54 -10.04 1.72
CA ALA A 62 -4.89 -9.90 0.30
C ALA A 62 -3.64 -9.78 -0.59
N ALA A 63 -2.58 -9.12 -0.12
CA ALA A 63 -1.33 -8.98 -0.84
C ALA A 63 -0.48 -10.27 -0.87
N LEU A 64 -0.55 -11.09 0.18
CA LEU A 64 0.17 -12.37 0.28
C LEU A 64 -0.58 -13.54 -0.38
N GLY A 65 -1.91 -13.44 -0.49
CA GLY A 65 -2.77 -14.49 -1.06
C GLY A 65 -2.83 -14.49 -2.59
N LEU A 66 -2.04 -13.65 -3.25
CA LEU A 66 -1.93 -13.51 -4.71
C LEU A 66 -0.54 -13.95 -5.19
#